data_AF-A0A9B2JSG3-F1
#
_entry.id   AF-A0A9B2JSG3-F1
#
_cell.length_a   1.000
_cell.length_b   1.000
_cell.length_c   1.000
_cell.angle_alpha   90.00
_cell.angle_beta   90.00
_cell.angle_gamma   90.00
#
_symmetry.space_group_name_H-M   'P 1'
#
loop_
_entity.id
_entity.type
_entity.pdbx_description
1 polymer ?
#
loop_
_entity_poly.entity_id
_entity_poly.type
_entity_poly.pdbx_seq_one_letter_code
_entity_poly.pdbx_strand_id
1 'polypeptide(L)'
;MSDIKSVLSLLCQHLNFSINIVMKPEYFRLAKFNSTAENVTRTFWTALNVLSYYAVKEKQIKIDFQKYDTIWATKLCFAYLRYPAIEFYALSESSKNNRPLLLAFAWLLGTQDILSVITHINLSNSVLGRECSRLNSIQKKEIQYNIPETFSAQINNILYLNGKVNYNIKEISELISEKAKLISKIHTASVEVCGLPHLSVSETALVKRISATNKNALSNEDKKYIKELSTIASLLDIHMKWSKKKHIFFEWMVTVVQEHNKSLNTSFAGIDWNEVSKFISLLCSVTEEKLEALSSKEETINSQDYEPKCISRLLRVQGNNTEIERWLVKISGDLTKKTEDLDKRKEELSEKLKEILQSIPHCVEVSFL
;
A
#
# COMPACT_ATOMS: atom_id res chain seq x y z
N MET A 1 23.14 20.38 -5.01
CA MET A 1 22.88 18.97 -4.61
C MET A 1 23.05 18.70 -3.10
N SER A 2 23.30 19.69 -2.23
CA SER A 2 23.34 19.50 -0.76
C SER A 2 21.97 19.15 -0.16
N ASP A 3 20.89 19.64 -0.78
CA ASP A 3 19.55 19.50 -0.21
C ASP A 3 18.98 18.08 -0.29
N ILE A 4 19.31 17.30 -1.33
CA ILE A 4 18.77 15.95 -1.50
C ILE A 4 19.18 15.00 -0.37
N LYS A 5 20.41 15.12 0.16
CA LYS A 5 20.85 14.28 1.30
C LYS A 5 20.00 14.56 2.53
N SER A 6 19.67 15.83 2.78
CA SER A 6 18.80 16.22 3.89
C SER A 6 17.37 15.72 3.71
N VAL A 7 16.85 15.77 2.48
CA VAL A 7 15.49 15.32 2.15
C VAL A 7 15.36 13.80 2.23
N LEU A 8 16.34 13.06 1.74
CA LEU A 8 16.38 11.60 1.89
C LEU A 8 16.50 11.19 3.37
N SER A 9 17.28 11.92 4.18
CA SER A 9 17.35 11.69 5.63
C SER A 9 16.00 11.91 6.31
N LEU A 10 15.30 12.97 5.92
CA LEU A 10 13.96 13.27 6.42
C LEU A 10 12.95 12.19 6.03
N LEU A 11 13.00 11.71 4.79
CA LEU A 11 12.18 10.59 4.32
C LEU A 11 12.45 9.31 5.11
N CYS A 12 13.72 8.96 5.33
CA CYS A 12 14.11 7.81 6.16
C CYS A 12 13.56 7.93 7.59
N GLN A 13 13.62 9.13 8.18
CA GLN A 13 13.02 9.39 9.50
C GLN A 13 11.51 9.19 9.47
N HIS A 14 10.83 9.71 8.43
CA HIS A 14 9.38 9.55 8.28
C HIS A 14 8.98 8.07 8.20
N LEU A 15 9.68 7.27 7.38
CA LEU A 15 9.44 5.83 7.27
C LEU A 15 9.68 5.09 8.59
N ASN A 16 10.73 5.44 9.32
CA ASN A 16 11.01 4.81 10.60
C ASN A 16 9.91 5.11 11.64
N PHE A 17 9.43 6.36 11.72
CA PHE A 17 8.33 6.73 12.62
C PHE A 17 6.99 6.16 12.19
N SER A 18 6.75 6.02 10.88
CA SER A 18 5.45 5.64 10.34
C SER A 18 5.23 4.14 10.28
N ILE A 19 6.26 3.39 9.89
CA ILE A 19 6.17 1.94 9.61
C ILE A 19 7.29 1.14 10.28
N ASN A 20 8.12 1.75 11.13
CA ASN A 20 9.21 1.09 11.86
C ASN A 20 10.24 0.39 10.95
N ILE A 21 10.51 0.98 9.77
CA ILE A 21 11.52 0.49 8.83
C ILE A 21 12.69 1.46 8.78
N VAL A 22 13.88 0.94 9.08
CA VAL A 22 15.12 1.71 9.08
C VAL A 22 15.74 1.70 7.68
N MET A 23 15.53 2.77 6.92
CA MET A 23 16.20 3.02 5.65
C MET A 23 17.34 4.02 5.82
N LYS A 24 18.40 3.91 5.01
CA LYS A 24 19.49 4.89 4.95
C LYS A 24 19.42 5.72 3.66
N PRO A 25 19.78 7.01 3.67
CA PRO A 25 19.83 7.83 2.45
C PRO A 25 20.69 7.23 1.35
N GLU A 26 21.78 6.55 1.72
CA GLU A 26 22.66 5.86 0.77
C GLU A 26 21.95 4.73 0.01
N TYR A 27 20.91 4.09 0.57
CA TYR A 27 20.17 3.05 -0.13
C TYR A 27 19.47 3.59 -1.39
N PHE A 28 18.92 4.81 -1.32
CA PHE A 28 18.32 5.49 -2.46
C PHE A 28 19.36 5.86 -3.52
N ARG A 29 20.56 6.28 -3.09
CA ARG A 29 21.67 6.59 -4.00
C ARG A 29 22.20 5.34 -4.71
N LEU A 30 22.38 4.24 -3.96
CA LEU A 30 22.78 2.95 -4.52
C LEU A 30 21.74 2.40 -5.49
N ALA A 31 20.44 2.54 -5.16
CA ALA A 31 19.35 2.12 -6.02
C ALA A 31 19.30 2.89 -7.34
N LYS A 32 19.57 4.21 -7.34
CA LYS A 32 19.68 5.01 -8.58
C LYS A 32 20.68 4.40 -9.57
N PHE A 33 21.82 3.90 -9.08
CA PHE A 33 22.91 3.37 -9.91
C PHE A 33 22.91 1.84 -10.05
N ASN A 34 21.87 1.14 -9.57
CA ASN A 34 21.82 -0.33 -9.55
C ASN A 34 23.05 -0.98 -8.89
N SER A 35 23.59 -0.34 -7.86
CA SER A 35 24.71 -0.90 -7.11
C SER A 35 24.22 -2.10 -6.29
N THR A 36 24.98 -3.19 -6.33
CA THR A 36 24.62 -4.46 -5.69
C THR A 36 25.01 -4.46 -4.23
N ALA A 37 24.03 -4.20 -3.37
CA ALA A 37 24.15 -4.45 -1.94
C ALA A 37 22.88 -5.18 -1.48
N GLU A 38 23.03 -6.40 -1.01
CA GLU A 38 21.92 -7.34 -0.70
C GLU A 38 20.96 -6.76 0.35
N ASN A 39 21.48 -5.97 1.28
CA ASN A 39 20.68 -5.26 2.30
C ASN A 39 19.74 -4.19 1.71
N VAL A 40 20.08 -3.59 0.57
CA VAL A 40 19.27 -2.54 -0.07
C VAL A 40 18.00 -3.15 -0.67
N THR A 41 18.14 -4.20 -1.48
CA THR A 41 17.03 -4.86 -2.17
C THR A 41 15.98 -5.37 -1.20
N ARG A 42 16.41 -6.10 -0.16
CA ARG A 42 15.51 -6.63 0.87
C ARG A 42 14.75 -5.53 1.60
N THR A 43 15.45 -4.45 1.98
CA THR A 43 14.85 -3.33 2.71
C THR A 43 13.82 -2.60 1.85
N PHE A 44 14.08 -2.42 0.55
CA PHE A 44 13.10 -1.86 -0.39
C PHE A 44 11.87 -2.74 -0.50
N TRP A 45 12.01 -4.06 -0.64
CA TRP A 45 10.86 -4.98 -0.69
C TRP A 45 10.03 -4.91 0.60
N THR A 46 10.66 -4.91 1.77
CA THR A 46 9.95 -4.79 3.05
C THR A 46 9.20 -3.45 3.15
N ALA A 47 9.85 -2.35 2.76
CA ALA A 47 9.22 -1.02 2.76
C ALA A 47 8.02 -0.97 1.80
N LEU A 48 8.22 -1.44 0.57
CA LEU A 48 7.18 -1.47 -0.45
C LEU A 48 5.99 -2.31 -0.04
N ASN A 49 6.21 -3.50 0.54
CA ASN A 49 5.14 -4.38 1.01
C ASN A 49 4.23 -3.68 2.02
N VAL A 50 4.83 -3.05 3.04
CA VAL A 50 4.07 -2.36 4.09
C VAL A 50 3.34 -1.15 3.51
N LEU A 51 4.02 -0.33 2.71
CA LEU A 51 3.42 0.85 2.10
C LEU A 51 2.26 0.49 1.15
N SER A 52 2.46 -0.52 0.29
CA SER A 52 1.43 -0.96 -0.66
C SER A 52 0.24 -1.59 0.05
N TYR A 53 0.46 -2.33 1.14
CA TYR A 53 -0.61 -2.88 1.95
C TYR A 53 -1.50 -1.77 2.54
N TYR A 54 -0.91 -0.70 3.08
CA TYR A 54 -1.68 0.44 3.57
C TYR A 54 -2.46 1.14 2.45
N ALA A 55 -1.87 1.28 1.26
CA ALA A 55 -2.53 1.91 0.11
C ALA A 55 -3.74 1.09 -0.39
N VAL A 56 -3.63 -0.24 -0.40
CA VAL A 56 -4.76 -1.12 -0.76
C VAL A 56 -5.83 -1.10 0.34
N LYS A 57 -5.42 -1.14 1.62
CA LYS A 57 -6.34 -1.13 2.77
C LYS A 57 -7.18 0.15 2.84
N GLU A 58 -6.59 1.30 2.52
CA GLU A 58 -7.31 2.57 2.47
C GLU A 58 -8.50 2.53 1.50
N LYS A 59 -8.35 1.82 0.37
CA LYS A 59 -9.42 1.61 -0.62
C LYS A 59 -10.49 0.60 -0.17
N GLN A 60 -10.51 0.23 1.12
CA GLN A 60 -11.51 -0.61 1.80
C GLN A 60 -11.74 -2.00 1.20
N ILE A 61 -10.71 -2.58 0.60
CA ILE A 61 -10.83 -3.87 -0.06
C ILE A 61 -10.50 -5.01 0.90
N LYS A 62 -11.42 -5.99 0.96
CA LYS A 62 -11.21 -7.29 1.63
C LYS A 62 -10.33 -8.21 0.77
N ILE A 63 -9.10 -7.80 0.49
CA ILE A 63 -8.11 -8.71 -0.09
C ILE A 63 -6.96 -8.83 0.91
N ASP A 64 -6.80 -10.05 1.42
CA ASP A 64 -5.68 -10.40 2.26
C ASP A 64 -4.62 -11.12 1.43
N PHE A 65 -3.57 -10.38 1.09
CA PHE A 65 -2.40 -10.94 0.40
C PHE A 65 -1.36 -11.52 1.37
N GLN A 66 -1.63 -11.56 2.69
CA GLN A 66 -0.71 -12.12 3.70
C GLN A 66 -0.44 -13.62 3.52
N LYS A 67 -1.26 -14.32 2.71
CA LYS A 67 -1.02 -15.73 2.34
C LYS A 67 0.19 -15.93 1.42
N TYR A 68 0.68 -14.85 0.80
CA TYR A 68 1.83 -14.88 -0.13
C TYR A 68 3.11 -14.40 0.56
N ASP A 69 4.26 -14.72 -0.04
CA ASP A 69 5.53 -14.17 0.41
C ASP A 69 5.58 -12.63 0.22
N THR A 70 6.58 -11.99 0.82
CA THR A 70 6.69 -10.51 0.78
C THR A 70 6.76 -9.96 -0.64
N ILE A 71 7.41 -10.66 -1.57
CA ILE A 71 7.62 -10.17 -2.93
C ILE A 71 6.34 -10.29 -3.75
N TRP A 72 5.70 -11.47 -3.76
CA TRP A 72 4.43 -11.70 -4.46
C TRP A 72 3.31 -10.88 -3.86
N ALA A 73 3.22 -10.76 -2.53
CA ALA A 73 2.25 -9.88 -1.88
C ALA A 73 2.43 -8.42 -2.33
N THR A 74 3.68 -7.94 -2.39
CA THR A 74 3.97 -6.59 -2.90
C THR A 74 3.56 -6.46 -4.37
N LYS A 75 3.96 -7.40 -5.25
CA LYS A 75 3.60 -7.36 -6.67
C LYS A 75 2.09 -7.37 -6.88
N LEU A 76 1.35 -8.20 -6.15
CA LEU A 76 -0.12 -8.23 -6.19
C LEU A 76 -0.73 -6.91 -5.72
N CYS A 77 -0.23 -6.31 -4.63
CA CYS A 77 -0.68 -4.98 -4.21
C CYS A 77 -0.44 -3.93 -5.31
N PHE A 78 0.74 -3.93 -5.94
CA PHE A 78 1.06 -2.99 -7.01
C PHE A 78 0.21 -3.21 -8.27
N ALA A 79 -0.07 -4.46 -8.65
CA ALA A 79 -0.98 -4.75 -9.76
C ALA A 79 -2.41 -4.30 -9.46
N TYR A 80 -2.87 -4.50 -8.21
CA TYR A 80 -4.16 -3.98 -7.77
C TYR A 80 -4.22 -2.45 -7.86
N LEU A 81 -3.13 -1.78 -7.48
CA LEU A 81 -3.00 -0.32 -7.59
C LEU A 81 -2.73 0.14 -9.05
N ARG A 82 -2.62 -0.79 -10.00
CA ARG A 82 -2.36 -0.58 -11.44
C ARG A 82 -1.04 0.10 -11.75
N TYR A 83 0.01 -0.30 -11.08
CA TYR A 83 1.34 0.17 -11.41
C TYR A 83 1.76 -0.34 -12.80
N PRO A 84 2.12 0.54 -13.76
CA PRO A 84 2.24 0.13 -15.16
C PRO A 84 3.62 -0.43 -15.56
N ALA A 85 4.63 -0.40 -14.69
CA ALA A 85 6.00 -0.74 -15.08
C ALA A 85 6.26 -2.25 -15.02
N ILE A 86 6.42 -2.89 -16.18
CA ILE A 86 6.68 -4.34 -16.34
C ILE A 86 7.97 -4.77 -15.63
N GLU A 87 8.98 -3.89 -15.61
CA GLU A 87 10.31 -4.14 -15.06
C GLU A 87 10.26 -4.46 -13.58
N PHE A 88 9.27 -3.92 -12.86
CA PHE A 88 9.05 -4.20 -11.45
C PHE A 88 8.53 -5.61 -11.23
N TYR A 89 7.61 -6.08 -12.07
CA TYR A 89 7.06 -7.44 -11.98
C TYR A 89 8.07 -8.52 -12.39
N ALA A 90 9.04 -8.15 -13.22
CA ALA A 90 10.16 -9.01 -13.61
C ALA A 90 11.23 -9.18 -12.51
N LEU A 91 11.19 -8.41 -11.42
CA LEU A 91 12.19 -8.51 -10.35
C LEU A 91 11.98 -9.76 -9.49
N SER A 92 13.05 -10.52 -9.30
CA SER A 92 13.15 -11.61 -8.31
C SER A 92 13.89 -11.18 -7.05
N GLU A 93 13.91 -12.02 -6.02
CA GLU A 93 14.69 -11.77 -4.79
C GLU A 93 16.20 -11.61 -5.05
N SER A 94 16.73 -12.36 -6.01
CA SER A 94 18.14 -12.32 -6.41
C SER A 94 18.47 -11.21 -7.42
N SER A 95 17.48 -10.39 -7.79
CA SER A 95 17.68 -9.34 -8.78
C SER A 95 18.61 -8.24 -8.26
N LYS A 96 19.60 -7.90 -9.07
CA LYS A 96 20.59 -6.85 -8.79
C LYS A 96 20.09 -5.44 -9.11
N ASN A 97 18.89 -5.34 -9.70
CA ASN A 97 18.33 -4.11 -10.25
C ASN A 97 17.38 -3.45 -9.24
N ASN A 98 17.89 -2.46 -8.52
CA ASN A 98 17.15 -1.77 -7.46
C ASN A 98 16.41 -0.53 -7.96
N ARG A 99 16.69 -0.05 -9.17
CA ARG A 99 16.06 1.14 -9.74
C ARG A 99 14.54 0.99 -9.93
N PRO A 100 13.99 -0.14 -10.44
CA PRO A 100 12.54 -0.29 -10.56
C PRO A 100 11.85 -0.30 -9.19
N LEU A 101 12.50 -0.79 -8.13
CA LEU A 101 11.99 -0.69 -6.74
C LEU A 101 11.92 0.76 -6.27
N LEU A 102 12.96 1.55 -6.56
CA LEU A 102 12.99 2.97 -6.24
C LEU A 102 11.91 3.77 -7.02
N LEU A 103 11.69 3.43 -8.30
CA LEU A 103 10.64 4.03 -9.12
C LEU A 103 9.24 3.67 -8.59
N ALA A 104 9.01 2.40 -8.27
CA ALA A 104 7.77 1.94 -7.65
C ALA A 104 7.51 2.64 -6.31
N PHE A 105 8.55 2.81 -5.49
CA PHE A 105 8.50 3.55 -4.24
C PHE A 105 8.08 5.02 -4.47
N ALA A 106 8.74 5.72 -5.39
CA ALA A 106 8.42 7.11 -5.70
C ALA A 106 7.02 7.27 -6.30
N TRP A 107 6.59 6.33 -7.13
CA TRP A 107 5.24 6.29 -7.69
C TRP A 107 4.19 6.19 -6.59
N LEU A 108 4.43 5.34 -5.58
CA LEU A 108 3.51 5.13 -4.48
C LEU A 108 3.42 6.39 -3.59
N LEU A 109 4.55 7.07 -3.37
CA LEU A 109 4.57 8.38 -2.72
C LEU A 109 3.82 9.46 -3.49
N GLY A 110 3.96 9.49 -4.83
CA GLY A 110 3.42 10.55 -5.66
C GLY A 110 1.94 10.39 -5.99
N THR A 111 1.48 9.16 -6.24
CA THR A 111 0.12 8.87 -6.73
C THR A 111 -0.87 8.48 -5.64
N GLN A 112 -0.41 7.80 -4.58
CA GLN A 112 -1.28 7.34 -3.49
C GLN A 112 -1.13 8.21 -2.22
N ASP A 113 -0.24 9.20 -2.22
CA ASP A 113 0.10 10.04 -1.05
C ASP A 113 0.27 9.23 0.26
N ILE A 114 0.89 8.05 0.14
CA ILE A 114 0.83 7.02 1.18
C ILE A 114 1.35 7.45 2.54
N LEU A 115 2.28 8.42 2.58
CA LEU A 115 2.81 8.91 3.85
C LEU A 115 1.76 9.71 4.61
N SER A 116 0.89 10.45 3.93
CA SER A 116 -0.27 11.13 4.53
C SER A 116 -1.27 10.11 5.03
N VAL A 117 -1.57 9.08 4.22
CA VAL A 117 -2.47 7.98 4.58
C VAL A 117 -2.02 7.28 5.85
N ILE A 118 -0.75 6.86 5.92
CA ILE A 118 -0.20 6.18 7.08
C ILE A 118 -0.14 7.12 8.28
N THR A 119 0.21 8.39 8.07
CA THR A 119 0.18 9.40 9.15
C THR A 119 -1.23 9.51 9.73
N HIS A 120 -2.27 9.56 8.89
CA HIS A 120 -3.66 9.61 9.32
C HIS A 120 -4.10 8.34 10.07
N ILE A 121 -3.70 7.16 9.60
CA ILE A 121 -3.96 5.89 10.28
C ILE A 121 -3.29 5.88 11.66
N ASN A 122 -2.03 6.29 11.74
CA ASN A 122 -1.29 6.35 13.00
C ASN A 122 -1.91 7.35 13.97
N LEU A 123 -2.35 8.52 13.48
CA LEU A 123 -3.08 9.50 14.28
C LEU A 123 -4.40 8.94 14.80
N SER A 124 -5.18 8.28 13.94
CA SER A 124 -6.47 7.68 14.29
C SER A 124 -6.32 6.59 15.36
N ASN A 125 -5.22 5.84 15.34
CA ASN A 125 -4.93 4.80 16.33
C ASN A 125 -4.21 5.33 17.59
N SER A 126 -3.80 6.60 17.60
CA SER A 126 -3.04 7.20 18.69
C SER A 126 -3.92 7.64 19.87
N VAL A 127 -3.29 8.18 20.93
CA VAL A 127 -3.96 8.90 22.01
C VAL A 127 -4.93 9.98 21.50
N LEU A 128 -4.55 10.74 20.47
CA LEU A 128 -5.38 11.81 19.91
C LEU A 128 -6.59 11.24 19.16
N GLY A 129 -6.38 10.18 18.38
CA GLY A 129 -7.47 9.51 17.67
C GLY A 129 -8.46 8.83 18.62
N ARG A 130 -7.96 8.23 19.72
CA ARG A 130 -8.80 7.61 20.76
C ARG A 130 -9.73 8.60 21.48
N GLU A 131 -9.35 9.87 21.57
CA GLU A 131 -10.22 10.91 22.13
C GLU A 131 -11.40 11.25 21.19
N CYS A 132 -11.20 11.06 19.89
CA CYS A 132 -12.21 11.30 18.86
C CYS A 132 -13.01 10.04 18.48
N SER A 133 -12.42 8.85 18.63
CA SER A 133 -13.05 7.57 18.33
C SER A 133 -13.82 7.06 19.54
N ARG A 134 -15.08 6.65 19.36
CA ARG A 134 -15.90 6.07 20.42
C ARG A 134 -15.17 4.89 21.06
N LEU A 135 -14.85 5.00 22.35
CA LEU A 135 -14.65 3.85 23.22
C LEU A 135 -15.95 3.04 23.17
N ASN A 136 -15.89 1.92 22.46
CA ASN A 136 -16.76 0.74 22.51
C ASN A 136 -16.92 0.20 21.09
N SER A 137 -15.97 -0.64 20.68
CA SER A 137 -16.28 -1.78 19.83
C SER A 137 -17.19 -2.74 20.62
N ILE A 138 -18.40 -2.31 20.97
CA ILE A 138 -19.48 -3.26 21.17
C ILE A 138 -19.57 -3.94 19.81
N GLN A 139 -19.17 -5.22 19.75
CA GLN A 139 -19.43 -6.09 18.62
C GLN A 139 -20.81 -5.73 18.10
N LYS A 140 -20.87 -5.16 16.90
CA LYS A 140 -22.14 -5.02 16.20
C LYS A 140 -22.61 -6.45 16.00
N LYS A 141 -23.42 -6.96 16.92
CA LYS A 141 -24.25 -8.12 16.65
C LYS A 141 -25.04 -7.72 15.42
N GLU A 142 -24.83 -8.43 14.32
CA GLU A 142 -25.70 -8.32 13.17
C GLU A 142 -27.11 -8.61 13.68
N ILE A 143 -27.91 -7.55 13.80
CA ILE A 143 -29.31 -7.68 14.17
C ILE A 143 -29.97 -8.29 12.94
N GLN A 144 -30.36 -9.56 13.01
CA GLN A 144 -31.24 -10.15 12.02
C GLN A 144 -32.55 -9.35 12.04
N TYR A 145 -32.84 -8.66 10.94
CA TYR A 145 -34.10 -7.99 10.75
C TYR A 145 -35.11 -9.00 10.20
N ASN A 146 -36.09 -9.39 11.00
CA ASN A 146 -37.26 -10.10 10.50
C ASN A 146 -38.07 -9.14 9.62
N ILE A 147 -38.16 -9.44 8.33
CA ILE A 147 -38.97 -8.68 7.37
C ILE A 147 -40.43 -9.12 7.58
N PRO A 148 -41.36 -8.21 7.90
CA PRO A 148 -42.78 -8.57 8.01
C PRO A 148 -43.33 -9.09 6.68
N GLU A 149 -44.19 -10.12 6.71
CA GLU A 149 -44.69 -10.78 5.49
C GLU A 149 -45.68 -9.93 4.68
N THR A 150 -46.40 -9.00 5.33
CA THR A 150 -47.43 -8.19 4.66
C THR A 150 -46.92 -6.78 4.30
N PHE A 151 -47.33 -6.28 3.14
CA PHE A 151 -46.95 -4.96 2.64
C PHE A 151 -47.30 -3.82 3.62
N SER A 152 -48.48 -3.88 4.25
CA SER A 152 -48.89 -2.90 5.27
C SER A 152 -47.99 -2.94 6.51
N ALA A 153 -47.61 -4.14 6.99
CA ALA A 153 -46.69 -4.28 8.11
C ALA A 153 -45.26 -3.83 7.75
N GLN A 154 -44.83 -4.03 6.51
CA GLN A 154 -43.55 -3.50 6.01
C GLN A 154 -43.53 -1.98 6.00
N ILE A 155 -44.57 -1.32 5.49
CA ILE A 155 -44.69 0.15 5.52
C ILE A 155 -44.70 0.69 6.95
N ASN A 156 -45.48 0.08 7.85
CA ASN A 156 -45.52 0.49 9.26
C ASN A 156 -44.15 0.29 9.95
N ASN A 157 -43.43 -0.79 9.63
CA ASN A 157 -42.08 -1.02 10.14
C ASN A 157 -41.08 0.02 9.61
N ILE A 158 -41.15 0.39 8.32
CA ILE A 158 -40.32 1.46 7.74
C ILE A 158 -40.60 2.79 8.43
N LEU A 159 -41.87 3.15 8.64
CA LEU A 159 -42.24 4.39 9.35
C LEU A 159 -41.73 4.40 10.79
N TYR A 160 -41.85 3.28 11.51
CA TYR A 160 -41.30 3.12 12.85
C TYR A 160 -39.78 3.26 12.88
N LEU A 161 -39.06 2.56 12.00
CA LEU A 161 -37.61 2.62 11.91
C LEU A 161 -37.14 4.03 11.53
N ASN A 162 -37.82 4.69 10.61
CA ASN A 162 -37.53 6.08 10.24
C ASN A 162 -37.75 7.03 11.43
N GLY A 163 -38.85 6.86 12.18
CA GLY A 163 -39.09 7.61 13.42
C GLY A 163 -37.99 7.39 14.46
N LYS A 164 -37.55 6.14 14.65
CA LYS A 164 -36.47 5.78 15.56
C LYS A 164 -35.12 6.36 15.12
N VAL A 165 -34.81 6.35 13.83
CA VAL A 165 -33.61 6.96 13.26
C VAL A 165 -33.63 8.47 13.49
N ASN A 166 -34.75 9.14 13.21
CA ASN A 166 -34.89 10.58 13.41
C ASN A 166 -34.76 10.97 14.89
N TYR A 167 -35.34 10.19 15.80
CA TYR A 167 -35.16 10.39 17.24
C TYR A 167 -33.69 10.26 17.64
N ASN A 168 -33.01 9.19 17.21
CA ASN A 168 -31.59 8.98 17.51
C ASN A 168 -30.71 10.08 16.92
N ILE A 169 -31.00 10.57 15.71
CA ILE A 169 -30.27 11.70 15.09
C ILE A 169 -30.45 12.96 15.95
N LYS A 170 -31.66 13.23 16.42
CA LYS A 170 -31.94 14.36 17.30
C LYS A 170 -31.18 14.24 18.62
N GLU A 171 -31.22 13.09 19.27
CA GLU A 171 -30.47 12.82 20.51
C GLU A 171 -28.95 13.00 20.31
N ILE A 172 -28.41 12.49 19.20
CA ILE A 172 -26.99 12.70 18.83
C ILE A 172 -26.69 14.19 18.68
N SER A 173 -27.56 14.95 18.02
CA SER A 173 -27.41 16.41 17.86
C SER A 173 -27.41 17.14 19.21
N GLU A 174 -28.31 16.75 20.11
CA GLU A 174 -28.38 17.31 21.47
C GLU A 174 -27.12 17.00 22.27
N LEU A 175 -26.63 15.76 22.21
CA LEU A 175 -25.38 15.35 22.86
C LEU A 175 -24.15 16.08 22.29
N ILE A 176 -24.11 16.32 20.98
CA ILE A 176 -23.06 17.11 20.33
C ILE A 176 -23.09 18.56 20.84
N SER A 177 -24.29 19.15 20.94
CA SER A 177 -24.49 20.50 21.47
C SER A 177 -24.03 20.61 22.93
N GLU A 178 -24.42 19.67 23.79
CA GLU A 178 -23.98 19.64 25.19
C GLU A 178 -22.47 19.44 25.31
N LYS A 179 -21.88 18.54 24.51
CA LYS A 179 -20.43 18.37 24.43
C LYS A 179 -19.74 19.69 24.06
N ALA A 180 -20.25 20.42 23.06
CA ALA A 180 -19.68 21.71 22.65
C ALA A 180 -19.78 22.76 23.78
N LYS A 181 -20.91 22.83 24.50
CA LYS A 181 -21.07 23.72 25.66
C LYS A 181 -20.06 23.40 26.77
N LEU A 182 -19.87 22.11 27.09
CA LEU A 182 -18.91 21.68 28.11
C LEU A 182 -17.45 21.96 27.70
N ILE A 183 -17.10 21.71 26.43
CA ILE A 183 -15.79 22.04 25.87
C ILE A 183 -15.54 23.56 25.96
N SER A 184 -16.52 24.39 25.62
CA SER A 184 -16.42 25.85 25.72
C SER A 184 -16.18 26.33 27.16
N LYS A 185 -16.84 25.72 28.15
CA LYS A 185 -16.56 25.99 29.58
C LYS A 185 -15.12 25.67 29.98
N ILE A 186 -14.55 24.59 29.45
CA ILE A 186 -13.15 24.22 29.71
C ILE A 186 -12.20 25.18 29.02
N HIS A 187 -12.47 25.55 27.76
CA HIS A 187 -11.66 26.53 27.04
C HIS A 187 -11.67 27.88 27.73
N THR A 188 -12.84 28.41 28.09
CA THR A 188 -12.97 29.67 28.84
C THR A 188 -12.25 29.63 30.19
N ALA A 189 -12.29 28.50 30.90
CA ALA A 189 -11.56 28.33 32.16
C ALA A 189 -10.03 28.14 32.01
N SER A 190 -9.55 27.85 30.80
CA SER A 190 -8.13 27.59 30.51
C SER A 190 -7.48 28.61 29.59
N VAL A 191 -8.18 29.70 29.25
CA VAL A 191 -7.62 30.80 28.45
C VAL A 191 -6.40 31.38 29.15
N GLU A 192 -5.32 31.59 28.40
CA GLU A 192 -4.04 32.16 28.85
C GLU A 192 -3.33 31.40 29.99
N VAL A 193 -3.82 30.22 30.37
CA VAL A 193 -3.15 29.36 31.33
C VAL A 193 -1.87 28.81 30.70
N CYS A 194 -0.74 28.99 31.38
CA CYS A 194 0.59 28.52 30.98
C CYS A 194 1.08 29.06 29.61
N GLY A 195 0.63 30.24 29.19
CA GLY A 195 1.08 30.88 27.93
C GLY A 195 0.57 30.19 26.65
N LEU A 196 -0.40 29.29 26.78
CA LEU A 196 -1.12 28.69 25.66
C LEU A 196 -2.45 29.43 25.44
N PRO A 197 -3.00 29.45 24.19
CA PRO A 197 -4.27 30.12 23.91
C PRO A 197 -5.43 29.54 24.74
N HIS A 198 -5.49 28.22 24.87
CA HIS A 198 -6.37 27.47 25.75
C HIS A 198 -5.87 26.03 25.86
N LEU A 199 -6.30 25.29 26.88
CA LEU A 199 -6.06 23.84 26.97
C LEU A 199 -7.23 23.07 26.37
N SER A 200 -6.93 21.92 25.76
CA SER A 200 -7.92 20.92 25.38
C SER A 200 -8.52 20.25 26.63
N VAL A 201 -9.62 19.51 26.44
CA VAL A 201 -10.25 18.75 27.54
C VAL A 201 -9.30 17.71 28.13
N SER A 202 -8.58 17.00 27.27
CA SER A 202 -7.62 15.97 27.66
C SER A 202 -6.40 16.57 28.35
N GLU A 203 -5.89 17.70 27.85
CA GLU A 203 -4.80 18.46 28.48
C GLU A 203 -5.21 18.96 29.87
N THR A 204 -6.40 19.55 29.99
CA THR A 204 -6.93 20.04 31.27
C THR A 204 -7.13 18.89 32.27
N ALA A 205 -7.63 17.75 31.80
CA ALA A 205 -7.80 16.56 32.64
C ALA A 205 -6.46 16.01 33.11
N LEU A 206 -5.45 15.95 32.23
CA LEU A 206 -4.10 15.51 32.56
C LEU A 206 -3.46 16.44 33.60
N VAL A 207 -3.49 17.75 33.36
CA VAL A 207 -2.95 18.76 34.30
C VAL A 207 -3.62 18.62 35.66
N LYS A 208 -4.94 18.50 35.71
CA LYS A 208 -5.70 18.32 36.96
C LYS A 208 -5.32 17.02 37.69
N ARG A 209 -5.14 15.90 36.97
CA ARG A 209 -4.72 14.63 37.58
C ARG A 209 -3.30 14.72 38.15
N ILE A 210 -2.38 15.33 37.41
CA ILE A 210 -1.00 15.53 37.86
C ILE A 210 -0.96 16.45 39.09
N SER A 211 -1.71 17.56 39.07
CA SER A 211 -1.74 18.51 40.18
C SER A 211 -2.41 17.95 41.44
N ALA A 212 -3.43 17.09 41.30
CA ALA A 212 -4.12 16.46 42.43
C ALA A 212 -3.28 15.34 43.07
N THR A 213 -2.37 14.73 42.31
CA THR A 213 -1.45 13.70 42.81
C THR A 213 -0.29 14.42 43.49
N ASN A 214 -0.43 14.70 44.79
CA ASN A 214 0.49 15.43 45.68
C ASN A 214 1.94 14.87 45.80
N LYS A 215 2.38 14.01 44.89
CA LYS A 215 3.73 13.46 44.81
C LYS A 215 4.36 13.95 43.51
N ASN A 216 5.57 14.49 43.57
CA ASN A 216 6.41 14.88 42.42
C ASN A 216 6.74 13.73 41.43
N ALA A 217 6.03 12.60 41.51
CA ALA A 217 6.22 11.41 40.70
C ALA A 217 4.98 11.19 39.82
N LEU A 218 5.16 11.39 38.52
CA LEU A 218 4.16 11.08 37.51
C LEU A 218 3.79 9.58 37.55
N SER A 219 2.49 9.26 37.46
CA SER A 219 2.02 7.88 37.32
C SER A 219 2.66 7.22 36.09
N ASN A 220 2.87 5.90 36.14
CA ASN A 220 3.38 5.15 34.98
C ASN A 220 2.45 5.29 33.76
N GLU A 221 1.14 5.43 33.97
CA GLU A 221 0.16 5.66 32.90
C GLU A 221 0.33 7.03 32.27
N ASP A 222 0.47 8.09 33.06
CA ASP A 222 0.69 9.44 32.55
C ASP A 222 2.03 9.54 31.82
N LYS A 223 3.08 8.84 32.30
CA LYS A 223 4.38 8.79 31.59
C LYS A 223 4.24 8.15 30.22
N LYS A 224 3.48 7.05 30.14
CA LYS A 224 3.19 6.37 28.89
C LYS A 224 2.39 7.27 27.95
N TYR A 225 1.36 7.94 28.46
CA TYR A 225 0.52 8.86 27.68
C TYR A 225 1.33 10.04 27.11
N ILE A 226 2.17 10.70 27.94
CA ILE A 226 3.06 11.78 27.48
C ILE A 226 4.07 11.27 26.44
N LYS A 227 4.62 10.06 26.63
CA LYS A 227 5.53 9.46 25.65
C LYS A 227 4.83 9.21 24.31
N GLU A 228 3.61 8.68 24.32
CA GLU A 228 2.78 8.51 23.11
C GLU A 228 2.51 9.86 22.43
N LEU A 229 2.13 10.91 23.16
CA LEU A 229 1.96 12.26 22.62
C LEU A 229 3.25 12.79 21.98
N SER A 230 4.39 12.65 22.64
CA SER A 230 5.68 13.13 22.11
C SER A 230 6.08 12.41 20.82
N THR A 231 5.74 11.13 20.70
CA THR A 231 6.00 10.32 19.50
C THR A 231 5.14 10.80 18.34
N ILE A 232 3.86 11.07 18.58
CA ILE A 232 2.94 11.59 17.57
C ILE A 232 3.29 13.03 17.15
N ALA A 233 3.66 13.89 18.11
CA ALA A 233 4.14 15.24 17.81
C ALA A 233 5.38 15.21 16.90
N SER A 234 6.31 14.29 17.16
CA SER A 234 7.49 14.07 16.33
C SER A 234 7.12 13.61 14.92
N LEU A 235 6.18 12.66 14.79
CA LEU A 235 5.67 12.19 13.50
C LEU A 235 5.03 13.35 12.70
N LEU A 236 4.21 14.18 13.34
CA LEU A 236 3.56 15.33 12.72
C LEU A 236 4.56 16.39 12.25
N ASP A 237 5.56 16.71 13.05
CA ASP A 237 6.64 17.64 12.68
C ASP A 237 7.44 17.10 11.48
N ILE A 238 7.81 15.83 11.50
CA ILE A 238 8.50 15.17 10.37
C ILE A 238 7.63 15.18 9.11
N HIS A 239 6.34 14.85 9.23
CA HIS A 239 5.40 14.88 8.11
C HIS A 239 5.24 16.29 7.53
N MET A 240 5.08 17.32 8.37
CA MET A 240 5.02 18.71 7.93
C MET A 240 6.30 19.13 7.19
N LYS A 241 7.48 18.79 7.72
CA LYS A 241 8.76 19.07 7.06
C LYS A 241 8.87 18.35 5.72
N TRP A 242 8.41 17.09 5.64
CA TRP A 242 8.40 16.33 4.40
C TRP A 242 7.48 16.98 3.37
N SER A 243 6.25 17.35 3.74
CA SER A 243 5.29 17.99 2.84
C SER A 243 5.82 19.30 2.23
N LYS A 244 6.61 20.07 2.98
CA LYS A 244 7.27 21.28 2.47
C LYS A 244 8.40 20.97 1.47
N LYS A 245 9.12 19.85 1.64
CA LYS A 245 10.32 19.51 0.86
C LYS A 245 10.13 18.40 -0.17
N LYS A 246 8.95 17.78 -0.28
CA LYS A 246 8.70 16.64 -1.16
C LYS A 246 9.01 16.92 -2.63
N HIS A 247 8.82 18.16 -3.08
CA HIS A 247 9.15 18.59 -4.45
C HIS A 247 10.64 18.35 -4.80
N ILE A 248 11.56 18.57 -3.85
CA ILE A 248 13.00 18.34 -4.04
C ILE A 248 13.30 16.85 -4.28
N PHE A 249 12.58 15.96 -3.59
CA PHE A 249 12.69 14.52 -3.82
C PHE A 249 12.23 14.16 -5.23
N PHE A 250 11.09 14.69 -5.67
CA PHE A 250 10.56 14.40 -7.02
C PHE A 250 11.43 14.99 -8.13
N GLU A 251 12.00 16.19 -7.93
CA GLU A 251 12.99 16.76 -8.84
C GLU A 251 14.22 15.85 -8.98
N TRP A 252 14.71 15.30 -7.87
CA TRP A 252 15.79 14.30 -7.91
C TRP A 252 15.36 13.00 -8.61
N MET A 253 14.11 12.55 -8.42
CA MET A 253 13.58 11.36 -9.10
C MET A 253 13.52 11.51 -10.62
N VAL A 254 13.38 12.73 -11.17
CA VAL A 254 13.52 12.97 -12.62
C VAL A 254 14.90 12.47 -13.11
N THR A 255 15.96 12.71 -12.34
CA THR A 255 17.30 12.20 -12.68
C THR A 255 17.41 10.68 -12.58
N VAL A 256 16.59 10.03 -11.75
CA VAL A 256 16.53 8.56 -11.65
C VAL A 256 15.81 7.98 -12.88
N VAL A 257 14.73 8.63 -13.32
CA VAL A 257 14.00 8.25 -14.55
C VAL A 257 14.89 8.40 -15.78
N GLN A 258 15.66 9.50 -15.88
CA GLN A 258 16.62 9.68 -16.97
C GLN A 258 17.66 8.56 -17.02
N GLU A 259 18.22 8.17 -15.88
CA GLU A 259 19.15 7.02 -15.79
C GLU A 259 18.47 5.68 -16.10
N HIS A 260 17.19 5.53 -15.75
CA HIS A 260 16.41 4.34 -16.12
C HIS A 260 16.22 4.23 -17.63
N ASN A 261 15.79 5.30 -18.29
CA ASN A 261 15.54 5.31 -19.73
C ASN A 261 16.83 5.06 -20.53
N LYS A 262 17.97 5.62 -20.08
CA LYS A 262 19.27 5.30 -20.66
C LYS A 262 19.55 3.79 -20.64
N SER A 263 19.28 3.13 -19.51
CA SER A 263 19.51 1.69 -19.36
C SER A 263 18.55 0.81 -20.16
N LEU A 264 17.29 1.22 -20.30
CA LEU A 264 16.28 0.50 -21.08
C LEU A 264 16.58 0.54 -22.58
N ASN A 265 16.93 1.72 -23.09
CA ASN A 265 17.29 1.91 -24.50
C ASN A 265 18.53 1.09 -24.92
N THR A 266 19.38 0.71 -23.95
CA THR A 266 20.54 -0.14 -24.21
C THR A 266 20.27 -1.65 -24.11
N SER A 267 19.16 -2.12 -23.53
CA SER A 267 18.83 -3.56 -23.46
C SER A 267 17.43 -3.84 -22.89
N PHE A 268 16.47 -4.21 -23.74
CA PHE A 268 15.25 -4.94 -23.33
C PHE A 268 15.53 -6.42 -23.01
N ALA A 269 16.75 -6.90 -23.29
CA ALA A 269 17.17 -8.28 -23.04
C ALA A 269 17.41 -8.59 -21.55
N GLY A 270 17.38 -7.59 -20.67
CA GLY A 270 17.59 -7.74 -19.22
C GLY A 270 16.34 -8.03 -18.39
N ILE A 271 15.15 -8.11 -19.01
CA ILE A 271 13.89 -8.42 -18.31
C ILE A 271 13.73 -9.94 -18.15
N ASP A 272 13.52 -10.40 -16.93
CA ASP A 272 13.21 -11.80 -16.65
C ASP A 272 11.74 -12.10 -16.96
N TRP A 273 11.48 -12.46 -18.22
CA TRP A 273 10.13 -12.81 -18.70
C TRP A 273 9.56 -14.07 -18.05
N ASN A 274 10.40 -14.94 -17.47
CA ASN A 274 9.92 -16.11 -16.74
C ASN A 274 9.26 -15.68 -15.42
N GLU A 275 9.86 -14.72 -14.70
CA GLU A 275 9.24 -14.12 -13.52
C GLU A 275 7.95 -13.37 -13.84
N VAL A 276 7.92 -12.65 -14.97
CA VAL A 276 6.68 -12.01 -15.46
C VAL A 276 5.61 -13.06 -15.75
N SER A 277 5.94 -14.16 -16.43
CA SER A 277 4.99 -15.22 -16.72
C SER A 277 4.44 -15.86 -15.44
N LYS A 278 5.29 -16.14 -14.45
CA LYS A 278 4.85 -16.65 -13.14
C LYS A 278 3.92 -15.67 -12.45
N PHE A 279 4.25 -14.38 -12.50
CA PHE A 279 3.39 -13.34 -11.93
C PHE A 279 2.03 -13.31 -12.61
N ILE A 280 1.98 -13.37 -13.94
CA ILE A 280 0.74 -13.36 -14.70
C ILE A 280 -0.10 -14.59 -14.34
N SER A 281 0.49 -15.79 -14.29
CA SER A 281 -0.23 -16.99 -13.86
C SER A 281 -0.80 -16.86 -12.45
N LEU A 282 -0.05 -16.28 -11.52
CA LEU A 282 -0.52 -16.00 -10.17
C LEU A 282 -1.65 -14.96 -10.15
N LEU A 283 -1.53 -13.91 -10.94
CA LEU A 283 -2.55 -12.86 -11.03
C LEU A 283 -3.85 -13.44 -11.59
N CYS A 284 -3.75 -14.26 -12.67
CA CYS A 284 -4.88 -14.97 -13.25
C CYS A 284 -5.58 -15.85 -12.22
N SER A 285 -4.85 -16.67 -11.47
CA SER A 285 -5.46 -17.54 -10.45
C SER A 285 -6.13 -16.75 -9.33
N VAL A 286 -5.53 -15.64 -8.89
CA VAL A 286 -6.16 -14.75 -7.89
C VAL A 286 -7.41 -14.08 -8.42
N THR A 287 -7.42 -13.67 -9.69
CA THR A 287 -8.62 -13.08 -10.33
C THR A 287 -9.71 -14.12 -10.57
N GLU A 288 -9.35 -15.34 -10.96
CA GLU A 288 -10.26 -16.48 -11.13
C GLU A 288 -10.86 -16.89 -9.79
N GLU A 289 -10.06 -17.06 -8.72
CA GLU A 289 -10.56 -17.32 -7.35
C GLU A 289 -11.58 -16.26 -6.91
N LYS A 290 -11.38 -14.99 -7.31
CA LYS A 290 -12.30 -13.89 -6.97
C LYS A 290 -13.56 -13.88 -7.83
N LEU A 291 -13.42 -14.14 -9.13
CA LEU A 291 -14.56 -14.28 -10.04
C LEU A 291 -15.40 -15.50 -9.65
N GLU A 292 -14.78 -16.61 -9.31
CA GLU A 292 -15.43 -17.81 -8.76
C GLU A 292 -16.03 -17.54 -7.39
N ALA A 293 -15.40 -16.79 -6.48
CA ALA A 293 -16.02 -16.42 -5.20
C ALA A 293 -17.23 -15.47 -5.37
N LEU A 294 -17.27 -14.69 -6.45
CA LEU A 294 -18.41 -13.86 -6.83
C LEU A 294 -19.49 -14.68 -7.56
N SER A 295 -19.07 -15.63 -8.41
CA SER A 295 -19.94 -16.52 -9.19
C SER A 295 -20.49 -17.68 -8.36
N SER A 296 -19.81 -18.14 -7.30
CA SER A 296 -20.26 -19.19 -6.38
C SER A 296 -21.24 -18.68 -5.32
N LYS A 297 -21.55 -17.37 -5.34
CA LYS A 297 -22.81 -16.87 -4.79
C LYS A 297 -24.01 -17.10 -5.70
N GLU A 298 -23.78 -17.53 -6.95
CA GLU A 298 -24.85 -17.79 -7.91
C GLU A 298 -24.83 -19.19 -8.53
N GLU A 299 -23.72 -19.91 -8.64
CA GLU A 299 -23.78 -21.29 -9.12
C GLU A 299 -22.48 -22.07 -8.86
N THR A 300 -22.63 -23.20 -8.17
CA THR A 300 -21.73 -24.36 -8.23
C THR A 300 -21.60 -24.87 -9.67
N ILE A 301 -20.40 -25.27 -10.11
CA ILE A 301 -20.06 -26.61 -10.66
C ILE A 301 -18.63 -26.63 -11.23
N ASN A 302 -17.85 -27.62 -10.74
CA ASN A 302 -16.72 -28.37 -11.28
C ASN A 302 -16.07 -27.99 -12.63
N SER A 303 -14.74 -28.11 -12.70
CA SER A 303 -14.08 -29.20 -13.48
C SER A 303 -12.56 -29.30 -13.23
N GLN A 304 -12.04 -30.49 -13.52
CA GLN A 304 -10.75 -31.08 -13.12
C GLN A 304 -9.58 -30.82 -14.09
N ASP A 305 -8.38 -30.91 -13.48
CA ASP A 305 -7.10 -31.51 -13.92
C ASP A 305 -6.55 -31.32 -15.34
N TYR A 306 -5.27 -30.94 -15.42
CA TYR A 306 -4.26 -31.67 -16.22
C TYR A 306 -2.84 -31.53 -15.65
N GLU A 307 -2.18 -32.67 -15.46
CA GLU A 307 -0.82 -32.88 -14.96
C GLU A 307 0.20 -32.92 -16.14
N PRO A 308 1.41 -32.33 -16.03
CA PRO A 308 2.40 -32.40 -17.11
C PRO A 308 3.44 -33.51 -16.91
N LYS A 309 3.52 -34.44 -17.88
CA LYS A 309 4.57 -35.47 -17.95
C LYS A 309 5.87 -34.92 -18.54
N CYS A 310 6.93 -35.02 -17.75
CA CYS A 310 8.33 -34.79 -18.11
C CYS A 310 8.89 -35.97 -18.92
N ILE A 311 9.68 -35.70 -19.97
CA ILE A 311 10.51 -36.72 -20.64
C ILE A 311 11.91 -36.15 -20.88
N SER A 312 12.87 -36.70 -20.15
CA SER A 312 14.30 -36.63 -20.45
C SER A 312 14.76 -37.97 -21.02
N ARG A 313 15.56 -37.96 -22.10
CA ARG A 313 16.57 -39.00 -22.36
C ARG A 313 17.65 -38.45 -23.31
N LEU A 314 18.87 -38.39 -22.77
CA LEU A 314 20.15 -38.18 -23.45
C LEU A 314 20.48 -39.36 -24.37
N LEU A 315 21.08 -39.09 -25.54
CA LEU A 315 22.03 -40.00 -26.19
C LEU A 315 23.16 -39.21 -26.88
N ARG A 316 24.40 -39.61 -26.58
CA ARG A 316 25.65 -39.23 -27.25
C ARG A 316 25.70 -39.83 -28.66
N VAL A 317 26.17 -39.07 -29.66
CA VAL A 317 26.91 -39.60 -30.82
C VAL A 317 27.92 -38.54 -31.31
N GLN A 318 29.10 -38.99 -31.69
CA GLN A 318 30.26 -38.25 -32.19
C GLN A 318 30.28 -38.32 -33.73
N GLY A 319 30.55 -37.19 -34.44
CA GLY A 319 30.96 -37.23 -35.85
C GLY A 319 30.60 -36.03 -36.74
N ASN A 320 31.64 -35.47 -37.39
CA ASN A 320 31.70 -34.67 -38.64
C ASN A 320 31.29 -33.18 -38.67
N ASN A 321 32.32 -32.32 -38.83
CA ASN A 321 32.25 -30.85 -38.87
C ASN A 321 31.35 -30.25 -39.98
N THR A 322 31.13 -30.93 -41.10
CA THR A 322 30.27 -30.44 -42.19
C THR A 322 28.77 -30.63 -41.94
N GLU A 323 28.41 -31.49 -40.98
CA GLU A 323 27.03 -31.67 -40.54
C GLU A 323 26.68 -30.65 -39.45
N ILE A 324 27.66 -30.34 -38.58
CA ILE A 324 27.56 -29.31 -37.53
C ILE A 324 27.24 -27.93 -38.12
N GLU A 325 27.85 -27.54 -39.25
CA GLU A 325 27.54 -26.26 -39.91
C GLU A 325 26.09 -26.20 -40.45
N ARG A 326 25.59 -27.32 -41.00
CA ARG A 326 24.20 -27.42 -41.46
C ARG A 326 23.20 -27.38 -40.29
N TRP A 327 23.54 -28.03 -39.17
CA TRP A 327 22.79 -27.95 -37.93
C TRP A 327 22.85 -26.54 -37.33
N LEU A 328 23.98 -25.84 -37.39
CA LEU A 328 24.11 -24.46 -36.91
C LEU A 328 23.27 -23.49 -37.73
N VAL A 329 23.24 -23.62 -39.07
CA VAL A 329 22.37 -22.80 -39.91
C VAL A 329 20.90 -23.08 -39.60
N LYS A 330 20.51 -24.35 -39.46
CA LYS A 330 19.14 -24.73 -39.10
C LYS A 330 18.75 -24.25 -37.69
N ILE A 331 19.63 -24.41 -36.71
CA ILE A 331 19.44 -23.93 -35.33
C ILE A 331 19.40 -22.40 -35.28
N SER A 332 20.20 -21.71 -36.09
CA SER A 332 20.18 -20.25 -36.19
C SER A 332 18.87 -19.74 -36.80
N GLY A 333 18.36 -20.41 -37.85
CA GLY A 333 17.05 -20.10 -38.44
C GLY A 333 15.87 -20.43 -37.53
N ASP A 334 15.95 -21.54 -36.78
CA ASP A 334 14.95 -21.88 -35.76
C ASP A 334 15.03 -20.94 -34.55
N LEU A 335 16.23 -20.41 -34.23
CA LEU A 335 16.43 -19.40 -33.19
C LEU A 335 15.85 -18.05 -33.62
N THR A 336 16.11 -17.58 -34.85
CA THR A 336 15.55 -16.32 -35.35
C THR A 336 14.03 -16.37 -35.41
N LYS A 337 13.48 -17.50 -35.86
CA LYS A 337 12.04 -17.73 -35.89
C LYS A 337 11.42 -17.83 -34.49
N LYS A 338 12.11 -18.45 -33.54
CA LYS A 338 11.70 -18.45 -32.12
C LYS A 338 11.86 -17.08 -31.46
N THR A 339 12.85 -16.27 -31.82
CA THR A 339 12.98 -14.91 -31.29
C THR A 339 11.89 -13.99 -31.83
N GLU A 340 11.52 -14.12 -33.10
CA GLU A 340 10.37 -13.41 -33.67
C GLU A 340 9.04 -13.85 -33.02
N ASP A 341 8.87 -15.16 -32.78
CA ASP A 341 7.69 -15.70 -32.08
C ASP A 341 7.66 -15.28 -30.59
N LEU A 342 8.82 -15.12 -29.96
CA LEU A 342 8.96 -14.58 -28.60
C LEU A 342 8.66 -13.09 -28.54
N ASP A 343 9.13 -12.30 -29.51
CA ASP A 343 8.86 -10.86 -29.55
C ASP A 343 7.39 -10.59 -29.82
N LYS A 344 6.76 -11.40 -30.68
CA LYS A 344 5.31 -11.39 -30.88
C LYS A 344 4.53 -11.78 -29.62
N ARG A 345 4.98 -12.82 -28.90
CA ARG A 345 4.40 -13.19 -27.59
C ARG A 345 4.59 -12.12 -26.53
N LYS A 346 5.71 -11.39 -26.54
CA LYS A 346 5.94 -10.26 -25.62
C LYS A 346 4.97 -9.12 -25.90
N GLU A 347 4.74 -8.81 -27.16
CA GLU A 347 3.77 -7.79 -27.57
C GLU A 347 2.34 -8.20 -27.19
N GLU A 348 1.97 -9.47 -27.41
CA GLU A 348 0.70 -10.04 -26.96
C GLU A 348 0.54 -10.03 -25.43
N LEU A 349 1.59 -10.37 -24.67
CA LEU A 349 1.56 -10.32 -23.20
C LEU A 349 1.47 -8.89 -22.67
N SER A 350 2.12 -7.93 -23.33
CA SER A 350 2.07 -6.51 -23.00
C SER A 350 0.66 -5.95 -23.23
N GLU A 351 0.05 -6.24 -24.38
CA GLU A 351 -1.32 -5.81 -24.66
C GLU A 351 -2.33 -6.50 -23.73
N LYS A 352 -2.18 -7.80 -23.43
CA LYS A 352 -3.01 -8.48 -22.43
C LYS A 352 -2.89 -7.86 -21.04
N LEU A 353 -1.67 -7.52 -20.58
CA LEU A 353 -1.48 -6.85 -19.30
C LEU A 353 -2.19 -5.48 -19.30
N LYS A 354 -2.09 -4.73 -20.38
CA LYS A 354 -2.73 -3.43 -20.54
C LYS A 354 -4.27 -3.54 -20.56
N GLU A 355 -4.82 -4.54 -21.23
CA GLU A 355 -6.26 -4.86 -21.20
C GLU A 355 -6.72 -5.22 -19.79
N ILE A 356 -5.98 -6.06 -19.07
CA ILE A 356 -6.29 -6.44 -17.67
C ILE A 356 -6.20 -5.21 -16.75
N LEU A 357 -5.21 -4.35 -16.93
CA LEU A 357 -5.08 -3.12 -16.15
C LEU A 357 -6.22 -2.13 -16.45
N GLN A 358 -6.72 -2.09 -17.68
CA GLN A 358 -7.86 -1.24 -18.06
C GLN A 358 -9.21 -1.80 -17.57
N SER A 359 -9.38 -3.12 -17.54
CA SER A 359 -10.61 -3.79 -17.14
C SER A 359 -10.87 -3.80 -15.62
N ILE A 360 -9.85 -3.50 -14.81
CA ILE A 360 -10.07 -3.17 -13.40
C ILE A 360 -11.00 -1.92 -13.34
N PRO A 361 -12.04 -1.86 -12.49
CA PRO A 361 -12.99 -0.73 -12.47
C PRO A 361 -12.34 0.56 -11.98
N HIS A 362 -12.57 1.67 -12.70
CA HIS A 362 -12.07 3.01 -12.33
C HIS A 362 -12.51 3.38 -10.90
N CYS A 363 -11.56 3.71 -10.02
CA CYS A 363 -11.86 4.37 -8.74
C CYS A 363 -11.44 5.84 -8.74
N VAL A 364 -11.13 6.41 -9.91
CA VAL A 364 -10.76 7.82 -10.05
C VAL A 364 -11.49 8.39 -11.26
N GLU A 365 -12.62 9.06 -11.02
CA GLU A 365 -12.99 10.22 -11.83
C GLU A 365 -12.06 11.35 -11.40
N VAL A 366 -11.02 11.65 -12.18
CA VAL A 366 -10.51 13.01 -12.21
C VAL A 366 -11.40 13.74 -13.20
N SER A 367 -12.35 14.50 -12.68
CA SER A 367 -13.04 15.52 -13.45
C SER A 367 -11.98 16.53 -13.90
N PHE A 368 -11.61 16.49 -15.18
CA PHE A 368 -10.89 17.59 -15.79
C PHE A 368 -11.86 18.77 -15.91
N LEU A 369 -11.54 19.86 -15.21
CA LEU A 369 -11.93 21.22 -15.57
C LEU A 369 -10.69 21.92 -16.11
#